data_AF-U4R1H4-F1
#
_entry.id   AF-U4R1H4-F1
#
_cell.length_a   1.000
_cell.length_b   1.000
_cell.length_c   1.000
_cell.angle_alpha   90.00
_cell.angle_beta   90.00
_cell.angle_gamma   90.00
#
_symmetry.space_group_name_H-M   'P 1'
#
loop_
_entity.id
_entity.type
_entity.pdbx_description
1 polymer ?
#
loop_
_entity_poly.entity_id
_entity_poly.type
_entity_poly.pdbx_seq_one_letter_code
_entity_poly.pdbx_strand_id
1 'polypeptide(L)'
;MKIIEALNTFTKTISYLMKVPPSGKKLYIEKGEYILFKPQSFRTALSRFISGSSKYNKKIDEHLNIYKILGLISTDKDRTRFTKTQKIDSRVMKVVAVKKTAYELLLNMEKEEEKCGT
;
A
#
# COMPACT_ATOMS: atom_id res chain seq x y z
N MET A 1 -13.11 -6.12 -11.06
CA MET A 1 -11.87 -5.33 -11.09
C MET A 1 -10.78 -6.15 -11.75
N LYS A 2 -9.99 -5.57 -12.67
CA LYS A 2 -8.86 -6.27 -13.29
C LYS A 2 -7.65 -6.23 -12.35
N ILE A 3 -6.84 -7.29 -12.32
CA ILE A 3 -5.65 -7.36 -11.43
C ILE A 3 -4.66 -6.22 -11.72
N ILE A 4 -4.43 -5.92 -13.01
CA ILE A 4 -3.53 -4.83 -13.46
C ILE A 4 -3.99 -3.47 -12.92
N GLU A 5 -5.30 -3.21 -12.91
CA GLU A 5 -5.87 -1.98 -12.35
C GLU A 5 -5.57 -1.87 -10.84
N ALA A 6 -5.71 -2.98 -10.11
CA ALA A 6 -5.40 -3.01 -8.69
C ALA A 6 -3.91 -2.75 -8.42
N LEU A 7 -3.01 -3.34 -9.22
CA LEU A 7 -1.56 -3.15 -9.14
C LEU A 7 -1.16 -1.69 -9.41
N ASN A 8 -1.64 -1.10 -10.50
CA ASN A 8 -1.37 0.31 -10.82
C ASN A 8 -1.87 1.25 -9.71
N THR A 9 -3.06 0.95 -9.17
CA THR A 9 -3.63 1.69 -8.03
C THR A 9 -2.77 1.54 -6.78
N PHE A 10 -2.20 0.36 -6.55
CA PHE A 10 -1.29 0.09 -5.44
C PHE A 10 -0.04 0.95 -5.55
N THR A 11 0.68 0.89 -6.69
CA THR A 11 1.92 1.65 -6.91
C THR A 11 1.71 3.15 -6.73
N LYS A 12 0.63 3.69 -7.30
CA LYS A 12 0.24 5.12 -7.15
C LYS A 12 -0.03 5.48 -5.69
N THR A 13 -0.71 4.61 -4.95
CA THR A 13 -1.02 4.82 -3.53
C THR A 13 0.25 4.86 -2.69
N ILE A 14 1.17 3.91 -2.89
CA ILE A 14 2.44 3.87 -2.15
C ILE A 14 3.30 5.07 -2.51
N SER A 15 3.46 5.36 -3.80
CA SER A 15 4.20 6.53 -4.29
C SER A 15 3.66 7.82 -3.68
N TYR A 16 2.32 7.98 -3.60
CA TYR A 16 1.71 9.14 -2.96
C TYR A 16 2.04 9.25 -1.47
N LEU A 17 1.98 8.15 -0.72
CA LEU A 17 2.27 8.13 0.71
C LEU A 17 3.76 8.30 1.03
N MET A 18 4.65 7.92 0.09
CA MET A 18 6.10 8.05 0.25
C MET A 18 6.63 9.43 -0.14
N LYS A 19 5.86 10.23 -0.90
CA LYS A 19 6.20 11.63 -1.18
C LYS A 19 6.31 12.42 0.13
N VAL A 20 7.43 13.11 0.31
CA VAL A 20 7.64 13.97 1.47
C VAL A 20 6.73 15.19 1.32
N PRO A 21 5.78 15.40 2.25
CA PRO A 21 4.92 16.59 2.19
C PRO A 21 5.73 17.86 2.50
N PRO A 22 5.23 19.06 2.15
CA PRO A 22 5.90 20.33 2.44
C PRO A 22 6.22 20.53 3.93
N SER A 23 5.48 19.86 4.82
CA SER A 23 5.73 19.87 6.27
C SER A 23 6.95 19.06 6.71
N GLY A 24 7.63 18.34 5.81
CA GLY A 24 8.77 17.48 6.10
C GLY A 24 8.44 16.18 6.86
N LYS A 25 7.20 16.04 7.37
CA LYS A 25 6.80 14.90 8.18
C LYS A 25 6.44 13.68 7.31
N LYS A 26 7.24 12.63 7.41
CA LYS A 26 6.98 11.36 6.72
C LYS A 26 5.64 10.74 7.16
N LEU A 27 4.88 10.23 6.20
CA LEU A 27 3.62 9.50 6.44
C LEU A 27 3.82 7.98 6.57
N TYR A 28 5.07 7.53 6.55
CA TYR A 28 5.48 6.14 6.58
C TYR A 28 6.68 5.95 7.49
N ILE A 29 6.91 4.70 7.88
CA ILE A 29 8.09 4.25 8.62
C ILE A 29 8.66 3.06 7.89
N GLU A 30 9.95 3.09 7.58
CA GLU A 30 10.64 1.91 7.08
C GLU A 30 11.16 1.06 8.24
N LYS A 31 10.89 -0.25 8.20
CA LYS A 31 11.33 -1.16 9.25
C LYS A 31 11.60 -2.54 8.67
N GLY A 32 12.89 -2.91 8.59
CA GLY A 32 13.32 -4.15 7.94
C GLY A 32 12.85 -4.22 6.49
N GLU A 33 12.23 -5.34 6.13
CA GLU A 33 11.65 -5.61 4.80
C GLU A 33 10.34 -4.85 4.50
N TYR A 34 9.85 -4.03 5.43
CA TYR A 34 8.53 -3.39 5.31
C TYR A 34 8.57 -1.86 5.23
N ILE A 35 7.59 -1.32 4.52
CA ILE A 35 7.15 0.07 4.59
C ILE A 35 5.82 0.09 5.34
N LEU A 36 5.80 0.78 6.48
CA LEU A 36 4.69 0.76 7.43
C LEU A 36 3.88 2.06 7.30
N PHE A 37 2.56 1.91 7.15
CA PHE A 37 1.63 3.03 7.08
C PHE A 37 0.56 2.91 8.17
N LYS A 38 0.06 4.07 8.62
CA LYS A 38 -1.17 4.10 9.42
C LYS A 38 -2.35 3.60 8.58
N PRO A 39 -3.21 2.69 9.10
CA PRO A 39 -4.28 2.10 8.30
C PRO A 39 -5.26 3.13 7.70
N GLN A 40 -5.59 4.17 8.47
CA GLN A 40 -6.49 5.23 8.01
C GLN A 40 -5.85 6.07 6.90
N SER A 41 -4.57 6.45 7.05
CA SER A 41 -3.83 7.18 6.02
C SER A 41 -3.75 6.39 4.72
N PHE A 42 -3.50 5.08 4.83
CA PHE A 42 -3.46 4.19 3.67
C PHE A 42 -4.81 4.13 2.93
N ARG A 43 -5.92 3.90 3.65
CA ARG A 43 -7.27 3.89 3.06
C ARG A 43 -7.63 5.21 2.41
N THR A 44 -7.31 6.33 3.07
CA THR A 44 -7.55 7.67 2.53
C THR A 44 -6.75 7.91 1.25
N ALA A 45 -5.48 7.52 1.20
CA ALA A 45 -4.69 7.63 -0.02
C ALA A 45 -5.24 6.73 -1.14
N LEU A 46 -5.57 5.48 -0.82
CA LEU A 46 -6.12 4.51 -1.77
C LEU A 46 -7.42 5.02 -2.41
N SER A 47 -8.32 5.63 -1.63
CA SER A 47 -9.57 6.18 -2.16
C SER A 47 -9.41 7.30 -3.19
N ARG A 48 -8.26 7.97 -3.24
CA ARG A 48 -7.99 9.02 -4.24
C ARG A 48 -7.79 8.47 -5.65
N PHE A 49 -7.40 7.20 -5.75
CA PHE A 49 -7.07 6.55 -7.01
C PHE A 49 -8.17 5.61 -7.49
N ILE A 50 -9.26 5.47 -6.73
CA ILE A 50 -10.41 4.63 -7.08
C ILE A 50 -11.62 5.54 -7.29
N SER A 51 -12.04 5.68 -8.55
CA SER A 51 -13.14 6.57 -8.95
C SER A 51 -14.46 6.24 -8.25
N GLY A 52 -15.13 7.28 -7.74
CA GLY A 52 -16.40 7.16 -7.03
C GLY A 52 -16.30 6.43 -5.68
N SER A 53 -15.10 6.33 -5.10
CA SER A 53 -14.89 5.68 -3.80
C SER A 53 -14.75 6.68 -2.66
N SER A 54 -15.14 6.23 -1.46
CA SER A 54 -14.83 6.88 -0.19
C SER A 54 -14.00 5.89 0.66
N LYS A 55 -13.33 6.37 1.72
CA LYS A 55 -12.44 5.57 2.58
C LYS A 55 -13.03 4.27 3.17
N TYR A 56 -14.37 4.15 3.20
CA TYR A 56 -15.12 2.98 3.70
C TYR A 56 -16.09 2.44 2.63
N ASN A 57 -15.55 2.16 1.44
CA ASN A 57 -16.32 1.63 0.32
C ASN A 57 -15.90 0.17 0.03
N LYS A 58 -16.85 -0.67 -0.37
CA LYS A 58 -16.65 -2.06 -0.81
C LYS A 58 -15.49 -2.22 -1.80
N LYS A 59 -15.31 -1.25 -2.72
CA LYS A 59 -14.19 -1.22 -3.67
C LYS A 59 -12.82 -1.11 -3.00
N ILE A 60 -12.71 -0.36 -1.90
CA ILE A 60 -11.47 -0.24 -1.13
C ILE A 60 -11.12 -1.58 -0.52
N ASP A 61 -12.11 -2.26 0.06
CA ASP A 61 -11.92 -3.56 0.68
C ASP A 61 -11.55 -4.64 -0.36
N GLU A 62 -12.13 -4.58 -1.56
CA GLU A 62 -11.74 -5.44 -2.69
C GLU A 62 -10.26 -5.25 -3.07
N HIS A 63 -9.79 -4.01 -3.19
CA HIS A 63 -8.38 -3.73 -3.48
C HIS A 63 -7.47 -4.25 -2.36
N LEU A 64 -7.81 -3.98 -1.10
CA LEU A 64 -7.04 -4.46 0.05
C LEU A 64 -6.98 -5.99 0.10
N ASN A 65 -8.06 -6.67 -0.28
CA ASN A 65 -8.09 -8.13 -0.36
C ASN A 65 -7.18 -8.66 -1.48
N ILE A 66 -7.19 -8.02 -2.66
CA ILE A 66 -6.24 -8.36 -3.74
C ILE A 66 -4.80 -8.18 -3.26
N TYR A 67 -4.47 -7.07 -2.62
CA TYR A 67 -3.11 -6.80 -2.13
C TYR A 67 -2.64 -7.84 -1.11
N LYS A 68 -3.57 -8.33 -0.28
CA LYS A 68 -3.32 -9.42 0.64
C LYS A 68 -3.07 -10.75 -0.09
N ILE A 69 -3.94 -11.11 -1.03
CA ILE A 69 -3.84 -12.37 -1.81
C ILE A 69 -2.53 -12.41 -2.60
N LEU A 70 -2.15 -11.29 -3.24
CA LEU A 70 -0.91 -11.17 -3.99
C LEU A 70 0.33 -11.05 -3.10
N GLY A 71 0.17 -11.00 -1.77
CA GLY A 71 1.27 -10.92 -0.83
C GLY A 71 2.03 -9.59 -0.85
N LEU A 72 1.46 -8.53 -1.41
CA LEU A 72 2.03 -7.17 -1.44
C LEU A 72 2.03 -6.53 -0.04
N ILE A 73 1.02 -6.86 0.76
CA ILE A 73 0.93 -6.47 2.17
C ILE A 73 1.02 -7.70 3.07
N SER A 74 1.70 -7.54 4.21
CA SER A 74 1.73 -8.52 5.29
C SER A 74 0.63 -8.23 6.30
N THR A 75 -0.10 -9.28 6.69
CA THR A 75 -1.24 -9.21 7.62
C THR A 75 -1.03 -10.19 8.76
N ASP A 76 -1.63 -9.93 9.92
CA ASP A 76 -1.74 -10.93 10.98
C ASP A 76 -2.58 -12.13 10.49
N LYS A 77 -2.44 -13.31 11.13
CA LYS A 77 -3.07 -14.58 10.72
C LYS A 77 -4.61 -14.53 10.61
N ASP A 78 -5.25 -13.54 11.24
CA ASP A 78 -6.68 -13.30 11.13
C ASP A 78 -7.04 -12.92 9.68
N ARG A 79 -7.78 -13.81 9.02
CA ARG A 79 -8.13 -13.72 7.59
C ARG A 79 -8.93 -12.45 7.27
N THR A 80 -9.59 -11.84 8.26
CA THR A 80 -10.43 -10.66 8.08
C THR A 80 -9.67 -9.33 8.07
N ARG A 81 -8.40 -9.32 8.54
CA ARG A 81 -7.64 -8.07 8.71
C ARG A 81 -6.63 -7.87 7.57
N PHE A 82 -6.49 -6.61 7.14
CA PHE A 82 -5.48 -6.12 6.19
C PHE A 82 -4.30 -5.42 6.91
N THR A 83 -4.25 -5.55 8.24
CA THR A 83 -3.23 -4.92 9.08
C THR A 83 -2.39 -5.98 9.79
N LYS A 84 -1.19 -5.58 10.19
CA LYS A 84 -0.24 -6.35 11.00
C LYS A 84 0.07 -5.58 12.28
N THR A 85 0.26 -6.30 13.38
CA THR A 85 0.66 -5.72 14.65
C THR A 85 2.18 -5.58 14.70
N GLN A 86 2.67 -4.37 14.97
CA GLN A 86 4.10 -4.05 15.03
C GLN A 86 4.44 -3.22 16.26
N LYS A 87 5.61 -3.48 16.86
CA LYS A 87 6.17 -2.65 17.91
C LYS A 87 7.01 -1.52 17.29
N ILE A 88 6.65 -0.27 17.49
CA ILE A 88 7.32 0.94 16.98
C ILE A 88 7.57 1.85 18.18
N ASP A 89 8.83 2.21 18.44
CA ASP A 89 9.25 3.08 19.55
C ASP A 89 8.58 2.70 20.89
N SER A 90 8.71 1.43 21.25
CA SER A 90 8.12 0.81 22.46
C SER A 90 6.59 0.76 22.51
N ARG A 91 5.87 1.21 21.47
CA ARG A 91 4.41 1.12 21.36
C ARG A 91 3.99 0.01 20.41
N VAL A 92 2.95 -0.74 20.78
CA VAL A 92 2.34 -1.73 19.88
C VAL A 92 1.27 -1.04 19.05
N MET A 93 1.37 -1.13 17.72
CA MET A 93 0.47 -0.46 16.78
C MET A 93 0.04 -1.40 15.67
N LYS A 94 -1.21 -1.22 15.20
CA LYS A 94 -1.68 -1.84 13.96
C LYS A 94 -1.28 -0.98 12.77
N VAL A 95 -0.64 -1.60 11.79
CA VAL A 95 -0.14 -0.92 10.58
C VAL A 95 -0.50 -1.69 9.33
N VAL A 96 -0.53 -1.01 8.19
CA VAL A 96 -0.46 -1.67 6.88
C VAL A 96 1.03 -1.85 6.58
N ALA A 97 1.48 -3.09 6.48
CA ALA A 97 2.88 -3.43 6.26
C ALA A 97 3.08 -3.86 4.81
N VAL A 98 3.58 -2.96 3.97
CA VAL A 98 3.90 -3.23 2.55
C VAL A 98 5.27 -3.88 2.47
N LYS A 99 5.42 -4.96 1.70
CA LYS A 99 6.74 -5.56 1.45
C LYS A 99 7.52 -4.68 0.48
N LYS A 100 8.73 -4.26 0.87
CA LYS A 100 9.62 -3.41 0.06
C LYS A 100 9.93 -4.05 -1.29
N THR A 101 10.35 -5.31 -1.28
CA THR A 101 10.73 -6.07 -2.50
C THR A 101 9.60 -6.16 -3.52
N ALA A 102 8.37 -6.40 -3.05
CA ALA A 102 7.21 -6.46 -3.94
C ALA A 102 6.90 -5.10 -4.59
N TYR A 103 7.03 -4.01 -3.82
CA TYR A 103 6.84 -2.67 -4.34
C TYR A 103 7.94 -2.26 -5.34
N GLU A 104 9.20 -2.55 -5.03
CA GLU A 104 10.34 -2.28 -5.92
C GLU A 104 10.24 -3.06 -7.24
N LEU A 105 9.80 -4.32 -7.18
CA LEU A 105 9.58 -5.13 -8.38
C LEU A 105 8.48 -4.53 -9.27
N LEU A 106 7.35 -4.09 -8.68
CA LEU A 106 6.29 -3.42 -9.44
C LEU A 106 6.79 -2.12 -10.10
N LEU A 107 7.61 -1.32 -9.41
CA LEU A 107 8.21 -0.12 -10.00
C LEU A 107 9.17 -0.42 -11.15
N ASN A 108 9.89 -1.54 -11.09
CA ASN A 108 10.81 -1.93 -12.16
C ASN A 108 10.06 -2.43 -13.40
N MET A 109 8.96 -3.17 -13.21
CA MET A 109 8.10 -3.60 -14.32
C MET A 109 7.50 -2.40 -15.07
N GLU A 110 7.04 -1.37 -14.34
CA GLU A 110 6.52 -0.13 -14.97
C GLU A 110 7.59 0.57 -15.82
N LYS A 111 8.87 0.55 -15.40
CA LYS A 111 9.98 1.16 -16.15
C LYS A 111 10.44 0.33 -17.35
N GLU A 112 10.29 -0.99 -17.31
CA GLU A 112 10.63 -1.86 -18.44
C GLU A 112 9.61 -1.75 -19.56
N GLU A 113 8.31 -1.62 -19.23
CA GLU A 113 7.27 -1.33 -20.22
C GLU A 113 7.50 0.02 -20.93
N GLU A 114 7.98 1.04 -20.21
CA GLU A 114 8.34 2.33 -20.81
C GLU A 114 9.54 2.24 -21.78
N LYS A 115 10.45 1.28 -21.59
CA LYS A 115 11.65 1.11 -22.45
C LYS A 115 11.41 0.23 -23.67
N CYS A 116 10.46 -0.69 -23.63
CA CYS A 116 10.11 -1.54 -24.78
C CYS A 116 9.06 -0.92 -25.71
N GLY A 117 8.54 0.27 -25.37
CA GLY A 117 7.55 1.03 -26.14
C GLY A 117 8.09 2.18 -26.98
N THR A 118 9.40 2.25 -27.25
CA THR A 118 10.05 3.23 -28.15
C THR A 118 10.82 2.56 -29.25
#